data_AF-I1CAZ9-F1
#
_entry.id   AF-I1CAZ9-F1
#
_cell.length_a   1.000
_cell.length_b   1.000
_cell.length_c   1.000
_cell.angle_alpha   90.00
_cell.angle_beta   90.00
_cell.angle_gamma   90.00
#
_symmetry.space_group_name_H-M   'P 1'
#
loop_
_entity.id
_entity.type
_entity.pdbx_description
1 polymer ?
#
loop_
_entity_poly.entity_id
_entity_poly.type
_entity_poly.pdbx_seq_one_letter_code
_entity_poly.pdbx_strand_id
1 'polypeptide(L)'
;MRMLQAVGSSSSIAVGAGTIGGLISQTLGWRWIFWMLAIMSFILWIALVLFIPETLRSLVGDGSGYANPTPLQYFGKRIKNQELEPNTDSRLDSIITIKNDLNSPDAVKNIQENKIKKRGSINIFQSLSYLKEKDIAILLFYYSLQYGTIHSMLSSLTKLFTENYHLNTLQIGLCYLASGIGASLGSYSSGSILNWQFARYSDAFFNGQGQVERNTSGRNLDSGFPIEAARLNLTGIWGIVFTLFTLAYGWCIEFRVHIAAPLVMTFFMNFSSCYTFCTINTLLVDLFPDNSAAIIASNNFTSFTCALVKSDHCGRTQIWS
;
A
#
# COMPACT_ATOMS: atom_id res chain seq x y z
N MET A 1 -3.18 11.09 1.46
CA MET A 1 -1.94 10.30 1.60
C MET A 1 -2.08 8.86 1.11
N ARG A 2 -3.10 8.09 1.52
CA ARG A 2 -3.30 6.68 1.10
C ARG A 2 -3.41 6.49 -0.43
N MET A 3 -4.09 7.41 -1.14
CA MET A 3 -4.20 7.35 -2.61
C MET A 3 -2.86 7.59 -3.33
N LEU A 4 -1.99 8.45 -2.81
CA LEU A 4 -0.67 8.73 -3.40
C LEU A 4 0.28 7.52 -3.31
N GLN A 5 0.17 6.71 -2.24
CA GLN A 5 0.97 5.50 -2.07
C GLN A 5 0.53 4.37 -3.02
N ALA A 6 -0.78 4.19 -3.22
CA ALA A 6 -1.31 3.18 -4.14
C ALA A 6 -1.01 3.51 -5.61
N VAL A 7 -1.12 4.80 -5.98
CA VAL A 7 -0.78 5.30 -7.32
C VAL A 7 0.72 5.19 -7.59
N GLY A 8 1.58 5.55 -6.62
CA GLY A 8 3.03 5.48 -6.79
C GLY A 8 3.58 4.06 -6.96
N SER A 9 3.02 3.07 -6.26
CA SER A 9 3.48 1.67 -6.31
C SER A 9 3.13 0.96 -7.62
N SER A 10 1.99 1.33 -8.22
CA SER A 10 1.47 0.67 -9.44
C SER A 10 2.02 1.33 -10.72
N SER A 11 2.27 2.64 -10.67
CA SER A 11 2.83 3.40 -11.80
C SER A 11 4.34 3.18 -12.00
N SER A 12 5.09 2.81 -10.95
CA SER A 12 6.52 2.53 -11.06
C SER A 12 6.84 1.27 -11.88
N ILE A 13 5.99 0.24 -11.78
CA ILE A 13 6.15 -1.03 -12.54
C ILE A 13 5.91 -0.80 -14.03
N ALA A 14 4.97 0.08 -14.36
CA ALA A 14 4.55 0.44 -15.72
C ALA A 14 5.64 1.14 -16.55
N VAL A 15 6.27 2.15 -15.95
CA VAL A 15 7.16 3.08 -16.66
C VAL A 15 8.62 2.66 -16.52
N GLY A 16 9.01 2.08 -15.38
CA GLY A 16 10.42 1.80 -15.09
C GLY A 16 10.95 0.51 -15.72
N ALA A 17 10.19 -0.59 -15.62
CA ALA A 17 10.73 -1.91 -15.94
C ALA A 17 10.68 -2.27 -17.43
N GLY A 18 9.56 -1.95 -18.11
CA GLY A 18 9.33 -2.38 -19.50
C GLY A 18 10.03 -1.51 -20.54
N THR A 19 9.79 -0.19 -20.51
CA THR A 19 10.23 0.72 -21.57
C THR A 19 11.67 1.19 -21.39
N ILE A 20 12.01 1.67 -20.18
CA ILE A 20 13.36 2.15 -19.85
C ILE A 20 14.34 0.96 -19.80
N GLY A 21 13.94 -0.16 -19.18
CA GLY A 21 14.74 -1.39 -19.15
C GLY A 21 15.04 -1.95 -20.54
N GLY A 22 14.05 -1.98 -21.44
CA GLY A 22 14.22 -2.43 -22.82
C GLY A 22 15.18 -1.57 -23.64
N LEU A 23 15.07 -0.24 -23.55
CA LEU A 23 15.95 0.72 -24.23
C LEU A 23 17.41 0.61 -23.77
N ILE A 24 17.62 0.50 -22.47
CA ILE A 24 18.96 0.39 -21.88
C ILE A 24 19.60 -0.95 -22.25
N SER A 25 18.82 -2.04 -22.24
CA SER A 25 19.34 -3.36 -22.59
C SER A 25 19.84 -3.43 -24.04
N GLN A 26 19.18 -2.73 -24.97
CA GLN A 26 19.57 -2.74 -26.39
C GLN A 26 20.73 -1.81 -26.71
N THR A 27 20.91 -0.71 -25.97
CA THR A 27 21.92 0.32 -26.27
C THR A 27 23.19 0.17 -25.44
N LEU A 28 23.06 -0.16 -24.16
CA LEU A 28 24.14 -0.16 -23.17
C LEU A 28 24.43 -1.57 -22.61
N GLY A 29 23.59 -2.56 -22.94
CA GLY A 29 23.70 -3.93 -22.48
C GLY A 29 23.06 -4.16 -21.11
N TRP A 30 22.83 -5.44 -20.77
CA TRP A 30 22.06 -5.84 -19.59
C TRP A 30 22.67 -5.40 -18.25
N ARG A 31 24.00 -5.21 -18.17
CA ARG A 31 24.70 -4.81 -16.93
C ARG A 31 24.27 -3.42 -16.46
N TRP A 32 23.93 -2.52 -17.39
CA TRP A 32 23.50 -1.17 -17.08
C TRP A 32 22.11 -1.11 -16.43
N ILE A 33 21.30 -2.16 -16.57
CA ILE A 33 20.03 -2.28 -15.85
C ILE A 33 20.28 -2.25 -14.33
N PHE A 34 21.31 -2.98 -13.86
CA PHE A 34 21.67 -3.02 -12.44
C PHE A 34 22.22 -1.68 -11.94
N TRP A 35 23.08 -1.02 -12.73
CA TRP A 35 23.63 0.28 -12.36
C TRP A 35 22.54 1.36 -12.26
N MET A 36 21.59 1.39 -13.19
CA MET A 36 20.49 2.37 -13.17
C MET A 36 19.55 2.14 -11.98
N LEU A 37 19.23 0.88 -11.67
CA LEU A 37 18.47 0.53 -10.46
C LEU A 37 19.19 0.96 -9.18
N ALA A 38 20.52 0.80 -9.11
CA ALA A 38 21.33 1.23 -7.98
C ALA A 38 21.33 2.76 -7.81
N ILE A 39 21.51 3.51 -8.91
CA ILE A 39 21.48 4.98 -8.90
C ILE A 39 20.11 5.48 -8.46
N MET A 40 19.02 4.96 -9.03
CA MET A 40 17.66 5.34 -8.63
C MET A 40 17.39 5.04 -7.15
N SER A 41 17.82 3.86 -6.67
CA SER A 41 17.67 3.47 -5.26
C SER A 41 18.45 4.40 -4.34
N PHE A 42 19.67 4.82 -4.73
CA PHE A 42 20.49 5.76 -3.98
C PHE A 42 19.89 7.17 -3.94
N ILE A 43 19.36 7.66 -5.06
CA ILE A 43 18.65 8.95 -5.12
C ILE A 43 17.41 8.92 -4.22
N LEU A 44 16.61 7.85 -4.29
CA LEU A 44 15.46 7.67 -3.40
C LEU A 44 15.90 7.60 -1.94
N TRP A 45 16.98 6.90 -1.63
CA TRP A 45 17.53 6.82 -0.28
C TRP A 45 17.94 8.20 0.25
N ILE A 46 18.64 9.01 -0.55
CA ILE A 46 18.97 10.40 -0.19
C ILE A 46 17.69 11.21 0.04
N ALA A 47 16.71 11.10 -0.85
CA ALA A 47 15.44 11.81 -0.71
C ALA A 47 14.71 11.40 0.58
N LEU A 48 14.70 10.12 0.94
CA LEU A 48 14.13 9.64 2.20
C LEU A 48 14.85 10.28 3.40
N VAL A 49 16.18 10.32 3.39
CA VAL A 49 16.98 10.91 4.49
C VAL A 49 16.74 12.42 4.63
N LEU A 50 16.58 13.14 3.51
CA LEU A 50 16.39 14.59 3.53
C LEU A 50 14.95 15.02 3.81
N PHE A 51 13.96 14.30 3.28
CA PHE A 51 12.55 14.71 3.27
C PHE A 51 11.66 13.99 4.29
N ILE A 52 12.11 12.91 4.93
CA ILE A 52 11.33 12.29 6.02
C ILE A 52 11.81 12.87 7.35
N PRO A 53 11.15 13.91 7.91
CA PRO A 53 11.18 14.13 9.35
C PRO A 53 10.52 12.92 9.98
N GLU A 54 11.17 12.34 10.99
CA GLU A 54 10.82 11.04 11.58
C GLU A 54 9.31 10.77 11.65
N THR A 55 8.86 9.77 10.88
CA THR A 55 7.47 9.29 10.82
C THR A 55 7.09 8.40 12.02
N LEU A 56 7.86 8.44 13.11
CA LEU A 56 7.56 7.70 14.33
C LEU A 56 6.52 8.48 15.15
N ARG A 57 5.24 8.20 14.86
CA ARG A 57 4.09 8.80 15.57
C ARG A 57 4.15 8.60 17.10
N SER A 58 4.83 7.56 17.58
CA SER A 58 5.03 7.33 19.02
C SER A 58 5.98 8.34 19.67
N LEU A 59 6.87 8.96 18.88
CA LEU A 59 7.81 9.99 19.30
C LEU A 59 7.25 11.42 19.13
N VAL A 60 6.44 11.66 18.09
CA VAL A 60 5.93 13.01 17.75
C VAL A 60 4.65 13.40 18.52
N GLY A 61 3.82 12.44 18.97
CA GLY A 61 2.56 12.77 19.64
C GLY A 61 1.62 13.64 18.79
N ASP A 62 0.63 14.31 19.40
CA ASP A 62 -0.38 15.16 18.73
C ASP A 62 0.18 16.49 18.18
N GLY A 63 1.49 16.58 17.92
CA GLY A 63 2.12 17.78 17.37
C GLY A 63 2.12 19.00 18.31
N SER A 64 1.71 18.84 19.57
CA SER A 64 1.60 19.93 20.55
C SER A 64 2.89 20.23 21.32
N GLY A 65 3.93 19.39 21.21
CA GLY A 65 5.10 19.49 22.10
C GLY A 65 6.49 19.36 21.47
N TYR A 66 6.70 18.57 20.42
CA TYR A 66 8.06 18.33 19.90
C TYR A 66 8.02 18.05 18.39
N ALA A 67 8.40 19.05 17.58
CA ALA A 67 8.89 18.82 16.23
C ALA A 67 10.42 18.69 16.32
N ASN A 68 10.93 17.46 16.28
CA ASN A 68 12.37 17.26 16.18
C ASN A 68 12.82 17.85 14.82
N PRO A 69 13.77 18.80 14.80
CA PRO A 69 14.13 19.49 13.56
C PRO A 69 14.69 18.50 12.53
N THR A 70 14.36 18.69 11.26
CA THR A 70 15.03 17.97 10.15
C THR A 70 16.55 18.12 10.27
N PRO A 71 17.37 17.22 9.71
CA PRO A 71 18.84 17.37 9.76
C PRO A 71 19.31 18.77 9.34
N LEU A 72 18.67 19.35 8.31
CA LEU A 72 18.87 20.74 7.88
C LEU A 72 18.52 21.79 8.94
N GLN A 73 17.39 21.65 9.63
CA GLN A 73 17.01 22.52 10.74
C GLN A 73 17.89 22.30 11.99
N TYR A 74 18.38 21.09 12.24
CA TYR A 74 19.28 20.77 13.35
C TYR A 74 20.60 21.53 13.21
N PHE A 75 21.18 21.57 12.01
CA PHE A 75 22.37 22.36 11.73
C PHE A 75 22.08 23.88 11.79
N GLY A 76 20.92 24.35 11.31
CA GLY A 76 20.54 25.76 11.42
C GLY A 76 20.30 26.25 12.85
N LYS A 77 19.75 25.40 13.73
CA LYS A 77 19.44 25.76 15.14
C LYS A 77 20.69 25.79 16.02
N ARG A 78 21.74 25.02 15.67
CA ARG A 78 23.02 25.02 16.40
C ARG A 78 23.75 26.36 16.29
N ILE A 79 23.60 27.05 15.17
CA ILE A 79 24.16 28.40 14.95
C ILE A 79 23.37 29.43 15.79
N LYS A 80 22.04 29.30 15.87
CA LYS A 80 21.18 30.25 16.60
C LYS A 80 21.21 30.10 18.13
N ASN A 81 21.42 28.88 18.63
CA ASN A 81 21.48 28.62 20.08
C ASN A 81 22.83 28.99 20.71
N GLN A 82 23.85 29.30 19.91
CA GLN A 82 25.16 29.72 20.40
C GLN A 82 25.18 31.21 20.83
N GLU A 83 24.17 31.99 20.43
CA GLU A 83 24.00 33.42 20.80
C GLU A 83 23.00 33.66 21.96
N LEU A 84 22.30 32.63 22.44
CA LEU A 84 21.27 32.75 23.48
C LEU A 84 21.61 31.85 24.68
N GLU A 85 22.61 32.24 25.48
CA GLU A 85 22.70 31.77 26.87
C GLU A 85 21.70 32.54 27.75
N PRO A 86 20.72 31.88 28.40
CA PRO A 86 19.84 32.53 29.35
C PRO A 86 20.39 32.44 30.79
N ASN A 87 20.12 33.51 31.53
CA ASN A 87 20.64 33.87 32.85
C ASN A 87 20.34 32.83 33.98
N THR A 88 21.33 32.60 34.85
CA THR A 88 21.42 31.56 35.90
C THR A 88 20.28 31.59 36.92
N ASP A 89 19.65 32.74 37.16
CA ASP A 89 18.59 32.89 38.18
C ASP A 89 17.29 32.15 37.82
N SER A 90 16.96 32.04 36.54
CA SER A 90 15.74 31.34 36.06
C SER A 90 15.78 29.81 36.24
N ARG A 91 16.98 29.24 36.43
CA ARG A 91 17.18 27.80 36.66
C ARG A 91 16.85 27.40 38.10
N LEU A 92 17.05 28.29 39.07
CA LEU A 92 16.78 27.98 40.47
C LEU A 92 15.29 27.90 40.74
N ASP A 93 14.48 28.81 40.18
CA ASP A 93 13.01 28.80 40.35
C ASP A 93 12.34 27.60 39.68
N SER A 94 12.85 27.19 38.51
CA SER A 94 12.34 25.99 37.82
C SER A 94 12.71 24.70 38.56
N ILE A 95 13.92 24.61 39.13
CA ILE A 95 14.33 23.45 39.95
C ILE A 95 13.52 23.35 41.25
N ILE A 96 13.23 24.48 41.91
CA ILE A 96 12.41 24.52 43.14
C ILE A 96 10.96 24.10 42.85
N THR A 97 10.39 24.56 41.73
CA THR A 97 9.03 24.20 41.30
C THR A 97 8.92 22.70 40.97
N ILE A 98 9.88 22.15 40.22
CA ILE A 98 9.92 20.72 39.88
C ILE A 98 10.09 19.84 41.13
N LYS A 99 10.86 20.29 42.13
CA LYS A 99 11.07 19.54 43.38
C LYS A 99 9.81 19.50 44.25
N ASN A 100 8.95 20.52 44.16
CA ASN A 100 7.67 20.55 44.87
C ASN A 100 6.62 19.63 44.23
N ASP A 101 6.59 19.54 42.89
CA ASP A 101 5.67 18.63 42.17
C ASP A 101 6.04 17.14 42.33
N LEU A 102 7.32 16.83 42.54
CA LEU A 102 7.81 15.45 42.75
C LEU A 102 7.45 14.86 44.13
N ASN A 103 7.05 15.69 45.09
CA ASN A 103 6.66 15.24 46.44
C ASN A 103 5.21 14.75 46.53
N SER A 104 4.43 14.84 45.44
CA SER A 104 3.07 14.31 45.38
C SER A 104 3.08 12.82 44.98
N PRO A 105 2.62 11.89 45.84
CA PRO A 105 2.66 10.44 45.58
C PRO A 105 1.86 10.02 44.33
N ASP A 106 0.90 10.85 43.89
CA ASP A 106 0.08 10.60 42.71
C ASP A 106 0.78 10.96 41.40
N ALA A 107 1.72 11.92 41.41
CA ALA A 107 2.48 12.32 40.23
C ALA A 107 3.47 11.23 39.80
N VAL A 108 4.15 10.60 40.78
CA VAL A 108 5.11 9.52 40.53
C VAL A 108 4.41 8.25 39.99
N LYS A 109 3.22 7.92 40.52
CA LYS A 109 2.38 6.82 39.99
C LYS A 109 1.93 7.08 38.56
N ASN A 110 1.44 8.29 38.26
CA ASN A 110 1.00 8.66 36.91
C ASN A 110 2.15 8.65 35.87
N ILE A 111 3.37 9.01 36.27
CA ILE A 111 4.56 8.95 35.40
C ILE A 111 4.99 7.49 35.17
N GLN A 112 4.95 6.65 36.21
CA GLN A 112 5.24 5.21 36.08
C GLN A 112 4.19 4.48 35.23
N GLU A 113 2.89 4.73 35.45
CA GLU A 113 1.82 4.12 34.65
C GLU A 113 1.88 4.56 33.18
N ASN A 114 2.18 5.83 32.90
CA ASN A 114 2.34 6.33 31.52
C ASN A 114 3.60 5.78 30.83
N LYS A 115 4.70 5.55 31.55
CA LYS A 115 5.89 4.88 30.99
C LYS A 115 5.66 3.39 30.73
N ILE A 116 4.92 2.70 31.59
CA ILE A 116 4.63 1.27 31.47
C ILE A 116 3.61 0.99 30.34
N LYS A 117 2.63 1.87 30.12
CA LYS A 117 1.64 1.72 29.02
C LYS A 117 2.19 1.91 27.60
N LYS A 118 3.41 2.43 27.43
CA LYS A 118 3.93 2.88 26.13
C LYS A 118 4.88 1.91 25.41
N ARG A 119 4.92 0.65 25.82
CA ARG A 119 5.64 -0.42 25.10
C ARG A 119 4.66 -1.55 24.77
N GLY A 120 3.78 -1.31 23.80
CA GLY A 120 3.05 -2.40 23.16
C GLY A 120 4.09 -3.37 22.59
N SER A 121 4.08 -4.62 23.04
CA SER A 121 4.93 -5.66 22.45
C SER A 121 4.60 -5.74 20.96
N ILE A 122 5.62 -5.66 20.11
CA ILE A 122 5.45 -5.87 18.68
C ILE A 122 5.13 -7.36 18.51
N ASN A 123 3.85 -7.68 18.46
CA ASN A 123 3.39 -9.04 18.29
C ASN A 123 3.49 -9.39 16.80
N ILE A 124 4.66 -9.88 16.39
CA ILE A 124 4.97 -10.29 15.00
C ILE A 124 3.94 -11.31 14.48
N PHE A 125 3.40 -12.14 15.37
CA PHE A 125 2.41 -13.18 15.04
C PHE A 125 0.95 -12.71 15.11
N GLN A 126 0.67 -11.47 15.52
CA GLN A 126 -0.69 -10.94 15.54
C GLN A 126 -1.30 -10.92 14.13
N SER A 127 -0.47 -10.68 13.13
CA SER A 127 -0.79 -10.78 11.70
C SER A 127 -1.45 -12.13 11.35
N LEU A 128 -0.91 -13.25 11.83
CA LEU A 128 -1.46 -14.58 11.56
C LEU A 128 -2.79 -14.84 12.29
N SER A 129 -3.03 -14.16 13.42
CA SER A 129 -4.30 -14.31 14.14
C SER A 129 -5.48 -13.81 13.31
N TYR A 130 -5.30 -12.82 12.45
CA TYR A 130 -6.36 -12.29 11.58
C TYR A 130 -6.82 -13.28 10.51
N LEU A 131 -5.97 -14.24 10.11
CA LEU A 131 -6.34 -15.31 9.18
C LEU A 131 -7.33 -16.32 9.79
N LYS A 132 -7.53 -16.31 11.12
CA LYS A 132 -8.49 -17.20 11.78
C LYS A 132 -9.94 -16.76 11.62
N GLU A 133 -10.16 -15.47 11.34
CA GLU A 133 -11.49 -14.95 11.06
C GLU A 133 -11.92 -15.39 9.65
N LYS A 134 -13.02 -16.12 9.56
CA LYS A 134 -13.46 -16.79 8.31
C LYS A 134 -13.70 -15.79 7.18
N ASP A 135 -14.31 -14.65 7.48
CA ASP A 135 -14.68 -13.65 6.49
C ASP A 135 -13.44 -12.98 5.88
N ILE A 136 -12.46 -12.68 6.73
CA ILE A 136 -11.18 -12.09 6.32
C ILE A 136 -10.35 -13.12 5.54
N ALA A 137 -10.34 -14.38 5.99
CA ALA A 137 -9.64 -15.44 5.29
C ALA A 137 -10.17 -15.66 3.86
N ILE A 138 -11.49 -15.65 3.68
CA ILE A 138 -12.12 -15.78 2.34
C ILE A 138 -11.72 -14.59 1.45
N LEU A 139 -11.75 -13.37 2.00
CA LEU A 139 -11.41 -12.16 1.26
C LEU A 139 -9.93 -12.11 0.86
N LEU A 140 -9.03 -12.50 1.76
CA LEU A 140 -7.59 -12.63 1.51
C LEU A 140 -7.28 -13.74 0.51
N PHE A 141 -7.98 -14.86 0.59
CA PHE A 141 -7.84 -15.96 -0.36
C PHE A 141 -8.25 -15.52 -1.77
N TYR A 142 -9.41 -14.89 -1.90
CA TYR A 142 -9.88 -14.33 -3.18
C TYR A 142 -8.86 -13.33 -3.77
N TYR A 143 -8.34 -12.42 -2.94
CA TYR A 143 -7.30 -11.49 -3.36
C TYR A 143 -6.02 -12.21 -3.83
N SER A 144 -5.58 -13.24 -3.11
CA SER A 144 -4.37 -14.00 -3.46
C SER A 144 -4.48 -14.69 -4.82
N LEU A 145 -5.66 -15.21 -5.17
CA LEU A 145 -5.94 -15.80 -6.49
C LEU A 145 -5.81 -14.77 -7.60
N GLN A 146 -6.36 -13.57 -7.39
CA GLN A 146 -6.28 -12.47 -8.34
C GLN A 146 -4.83 -12.01 -8.53
N TYR A 147 -4.10 -11.82 -7.42
CA TYR A 147 -2.70 -11.42 -7.41
C TYR A 147 -1.81 -12.44 -8.14
N GLY A 148 -1.98 -13.74 -7.84
CA GLY A 148 -1.22 -14.81 -8.48
C GLY A 148 -1.53 -14.96 -9.98
N THR A 149 -2.76 -14.65 -10.41
CA THR A 149 -3.13 -14.66 -11.83
C THR A 149 -2.44 -13.56 -12.61
N ILE A 150 -2.39 -12.33 -12.07
CA ILE A 150 -1.69 -11.22 -12.73
C ILE A 150 -0.19 -11.46 -12.79
N HIS A 151 0.45 -11.92 -11.72
CA HIS A 151 1.90 -12.14 -11.71
C HIS A 151 2.29 -13.29 -12.66
N SER A 152 1.50 -14.36 -12.68
CA SER A 152 1.69 -15.46 -13.63
C SER A 152 1.56 -14.97 -15.08
N MET A 153 0.57 -14.12 -15.35
CA MET A 153 0.35 -13.54 -16.67
C MET A 153 1.47 -12.56 -17.06
N LEU A 154 1.92 -11.71 -16.14
CA LEU A 154 3.03 -10.76 -16.36
C LEU A 154 4.33 -11.50 -16.70
N SER A 155 4.58 -12.62 -16.02
CA SER A 155 5.75 -13.49 -16.24
C SER A 155 5.70 -14.23 -17.58
N SER A 156 4.52 -14.68 -18.02
CA SER A 156 4.39 -15.42 -19.29
C SER A 156 4.24 -14.50 -20.51
N LEU A 157 3.84 -13.23 -20.34
CA LEU A 157 3.60 -12.28 -21.42
C LEU A 157 4.81 -12.14 -22.36
N THR A 158 6.01 -11.91 -21.82
CA THR A 158 7.23 -11.75 -22.64
C THR A 158 7.48 -12.97 -23.53
N LYS A 159 7.35 -14.17 -22.97
CA LYS A 159 7.56 -15.43 -23.70
C LYS A 159 6.51 -15.59 -24.81
N LEU A 160 5.22 -15.48 -24.46
CA LEU A 160 4.11 -15.64 -25.40
C LEU A 160 4.18 -14.63 -26.55
N PHE A 161 4.56 -13.38 -26.26
CA PHE A 161 4.62 -12.31 -27.27
C PHE A 161 5.86 -12.44 -28.16
N THR A 162 6.96 -13.00 -27.65
CA THR A 162 8.15 -13.32 -28.45
C THR A 162 7.90 -14.53 -29.35
N GLU A 163 7.29 -15.60 -28.83
CA GLU A 163 7.09 -16.85 -29.56
C GLU A 163 5.96 -16.75 -30.59
N ASN A 164 4.81 -16.16 -30.23
CA ASN A 164 3.63 -16.15 -31.11
C ASN A 164 3.58 -14.94 -32.06
N TYR A 165 4.14 -13.80 -31.66
CA TYR A 165 4.08 -12.55 -32.43
C TYR A 165 5.44 -12.03 -32.88
N HIS A 166 6.53 -12.74 -32.56
CA HIS A 166 7.91 -12.40 -32.97
C HIS A 166 8.30 -10.94 -32.68
N LEU A 167 7.85 -10.42 -31.54
CA LEU A 167 8.11 -9.03 -31.15
C LEU A 167 9.54 -8.82 -30.65
N ASN A 168 10.08 -7.64 -30.94
CA ASN A 168 11.35 -7.20 -30.38
C ASN A 168 11.21 -6.80 -28.90
N THR A 169 12.33 -6.82 -28.15
CA THR A 169 12.36 -6.46 -26.71
C THR A 169 11.73 -5.10 -26.41
N LEU A 170 11.93 -4.09 -27.27
CA LEU A 170 11.29 -2.77 -27.12
C LEU A 170 9.78 -2.81 -27.28
N GLN A 171 9.28 -3.57 -28.25
CA GLN A 171 7.84 -3.70 -28.50
C GLN A 171 7.16 -4.43 -27.34
N ILE A 172 7.82 -5.45 -26.77
CA ILE A 172 7.36 -6.14 -25.56
C ILE A 172 7.37 -5.18 -24.36
N GLY A 173 8.42 -4.38 -24.20
CA GLY A 173 8.48 -3.30 -23.20
C GLY A 173 7.30 -2.32 -23.31
N LEU A 174 6.91 -1.98 -24.54
CA LEU A 174 5.76 -1.11 -24.82
C LEU A 174 4.42 -1.78 -24.49
N CYS A 175 4.31 -3.10 -24.64
CA CYS A 175 3.13 -3.86 -24.27
C CYS A 175 2.85 -3.82 -22.76
N TYR A 176 3.90 -3.79 -21.93
CA TYR A 176 3.76 -3.62 -20.48
C TYR A 176 3.18 -2.25 -20.08
N LEU A 177 3.26 -1.25 -20.96
CA LEU A 177 2.67 0.08 -20.73
C LEU A 177 1.14 -0.01 -20.57
N ALA A 178 0.47 -0.86 -21.36
CA ALA A 178 -0.99 -1.03 -21.29
C ALA A 178 -1.43 -1.55 -19.92
N SER A 179 -0.72 -2.56 -19.39
CA SER A 179 -0.94 -3.08 -18.03
C SER A 179 -0.79 -1.97 -16.98
N GLY A 180 0.28 -1.17 -17.12
CA GLY A 180 0.59 -0.08 -16.24
C GLY A 180 -0.41 1.09 -16.23
N ILE A 181 -0.88 1.51 -17.40
CA ILE A 181 -1.91 2.54 -17.53
C ILE A 181 -3.23 2.03 -16.95
N GLY A 182 -3.58 0.76 -17.20
CA GLY A 182 -4.76 0.12 -16.61
C GLY A 182 -4.74 0.17 -15.08
N ALA A 183 -3.62 -0.23 -14.47
CA ALA A 183 -3.45 -0.16 -13.02
C ALA A 183 -3.51 1.28 -12.49
N SER A 184 -2.88 2.24 -13.16
CA SER A 184 -2.88 3.65 -12.75
C SER A 184 -4.30 4.25 -12.75
N LEU A 185 -5.06 4.02 -13.82
CA LEU A 185 -6.46 4.45 -13.93
C LEU A 185 -7.36 3.70 -12.94
N GLY A 186 -7.10 2.43 -12.68
CA GLY A 186 -7.80 1.63 -11.67
C GLY A 186 -7.62 2.21 -10.27
N SER A 187 -6.39 2.56 -9.89
CA SER A 187 -6.11 3.19 -8.59
C SER A 187 -6.80 4.56 -8.45
N TYR A 188 -6.70 5.40 -9.47
CA TYR A 188 -7.35 6.72 -9.47
C TYR A 188 -8.88 6.62 -9.36
N SER A 189 -9.50 5.78 -10.19
CA SER A 189 -10.95 5.59 -10.18
C SER A 189 -11.44 4.98 -8.87
N SER A 190 -10.73 4.00 -8.32
CA SER A 190 -11.11 3.34 -7.07
C SER A 190 -11.22 4.30 -5.90
N GLY A 191 -10.31 5.28 -5.78
CA GLY A 191 -10.37 6.25 -4.70
C GLY A 191 -11.63 7.10 -4.72
N SER A 192 -12.00 7.60 -5.91
CA SER A 192 -13.18 8.44 -6.09
C SER A 192 -14.48 7.64 -5.96
N ILE A 193 -14.57 6.48 -6.61
CA ILE A 193 -15.76 5.61 -6.55
C ILE A 193 -15.99 5.08 -5.14
N LEU A 194 -14.96 4.62 -4.44
CA LEU A 194 -15.09 4.08 -3.09
C LEU A 194 -15.61 5.14 -2.11
N ASN A 195 -15.12 6.38 -2.21
CA ASN A 195 -15.60 7.49 -1.40
C ASN A 195 -17.05 7.84 -1.73
N TRP A 196 -17.41 7.90 -3.01
CA TRP A 196 -18.77 8.17 -3.45
C TRP A 196 -19.76 7.10 -2.99
N GLN A 197 -19.39 5.83 -3.09
CA GLN A 197 -20.22 4.71 -2.65
C GLN A 197 -20.41 4.71 -1.14
N PHE A 198 -19.32 4.94 -0.41
CA PHE A 198 -19.36 5.05 1.04
C PHE A 198 -20.31 6.17 1.47
N ALA A 199 -20.21 7.35 0.86
CA ALA A 199 -21.10 8.47 1.13
C ALA A 199 -22.57 8.14 0.82
N ARG A 200 -22.84 7.52 -0.33
CA ARG A 200 -24.20 7.13 -0.72
C ARG A 200 -24.80 6.09 0.23
N TYR A 201 -24.00 5.11 0.66
CA TYR A 201 -24.44 4.06 1.56
C TYR A 201 -24.64 4.61 2.99
N SER A 202 -23.75 5.48 3.46
CA SER A 202 -23.93 6.16 4.74
C SER A 202 -25.19 7.03 4.73
N ASP A 203 -25.41 7.82 3.68
CA ASP A 203 -26.57 8.70 3.59
C ASP A 203 -27.89 7.90 3.58
N ALA A 204 -27.93 6.75 2.90
CA ALA A 204 -29.09 5.87 2.91
C ALA A 204 -29.35 5.25 4.30
N PHE A 205 -28.29 4.90 5.03
CA PHE A 205 -28.38 4.31 6.37
C PHE A 205 -28.82 5.33 7.43
N PHE A 206 -28.18 6.50 7.47
CA PHE A 206 -28.49 7.56 8.44
C PHE A 206 -29.87 8.20 8.19
N ASN A 207 -30.28 8.39 6.93
CA ASN A 207 -31.64 8.83 6.61
C ASN A 207 -32.70 7.79 7.02
N GLY A 208 -32.38 6.50 7.00
CA GLY A 208 -33.26 5.42 7.46
C GLY A 208 -33.40 5.32 8.98
N GLN A 209 -32.37 5.76 9.73
CA GLN A 209 -32.37 5.73 11.20
C GLN A 209 -32.71 7.08 11.86
N GLY A 210 -32.93 8.15 11.08
CA GLY A 210 -33.30 9.47 11.60
C GLY A 210 -32.21 10.17 12.43
N GLN A 211 -30.96 9.70 12.36
CA GLN A 211 -29.81 10.30 13.06
C GLN A 211 -29.06 11.26 12.13
N VAL A 212 -28.92 12.52 12.56
CA VAL A 212 -28.36 13.64 11.77
C VAL A 212 -26.85 13.82 12.01
N GLU A 213 -26.26 13.15 13.01
CA GLU A 213 -24.86 13.38 13.37
C GLU A 213 -23.89 12.62 12.47
N ARG A 214 -23.44 13.36 11.46
CA ARG A 214 -22.45 12.96 10.47
C ARG A 214 -21.04 12.95 11.06
N ASN A 215 -20.61 11.86 11.70
CA ASN A 215 -19.18 11.65 12.01
C ASN A 215 -18.40 11.27 10.72
N THR A 216 -18.20 12.27 9.86
CA THR A 216 -17.46 12.15 8.57
C THR A 216 -15.95 11.95 8.78
N SER A 217 -15.45 12.14 10.00
CA SER A 217 -14.08 11.80 10.33
C SER A 217 -14.00 10.29 10.47
N GLY A 218 -13.47 9.61 9.44
CA GLY A 218 -13.29 8.16 9.33
C GLY A 218 -12.37 7.50 10.37
N ARG A 219 -12.44 7.94 11.63
CA ARG A 219 -11.82 7.33 12.81
C ARG A 219 -12.84 6.86 13.85
N ASN A 220 -14.06 7.38 13.83
CA ASN A 220 -15.13 6.99 14.75
C ASN A 220 -16.41 6.70 13.94
N LEU A 221 -16.44 5.54 13.29
CA LEU A 221 -17.67 4.98 12.74
C LEU A 221 -18.42 4.31 13.88
N ASP A 222 -19.71 4.58 14.03
CA ASP A 222 -20.53 3.96 15.07
C ASP A 222 -20.44 2.43 14.97
N SER A 223 -20.28 1.76 16.12
CA SER A 223 -20.06 0.30 16.23
C SER A 223 -21.12 -0.58 15.54
N GLY A 224 -22.23 -0.01 15.06
CA GLY A 224 -23.29 -0.71 14.34
C GLY A 224 -23.33 -0.51 12.81
N PHE A 225 -22.43 0.30 12.22
CA PHE A 225 -22.44 0.52 10.77
C PHE A 225 -21.77 -0.65 10.02
N PRO A 226 -22.45 -1.33 9.06
CA PRO A 226 -21.88 -2.45 8.32
C PRO A 226 -20.87 -1.97 7.26
N ILE A 227 -19.61 -1.76 7.68
CA ILE A 227 -18.51 -1.26 6.84
C ILE A 227 -18.17 -2.28 5.73
N GLU A 228 -18.28 -3.56 6.02
CA GLU A 228 -18.00 -4.67 5.11
C GLU A 228 -18.94 -4.63 3.92
N ALA A 229 -20.25 -4.53 4.18
CA ALA A 229 -21.26 -4.48 3.12
C ALA A 229 -21.12 -3.22 2.26
N ALA A 230 -20.87 -2.07 2.88
CA ALA A 230 -20.69 -0.80 2.17
C ALA A 230 -19.50 -0.83 1.19
N ARG A 231 -18.39 -1.50 1.57
CA ARG A 231 -17.18 -1.60 0.73
C ARG A 231 -17.19 -2.80 -0.24
N LEU A 232 -17.83 -3.92 0.13
CA LEU A 232 -17.81 -5.14 -0.68
C LEU A 232 -18.82 -5.16 -1.83
N ASN A 233 -19.87 -4.33 -1.76
CA ASN A 233 -20.97 -4.36 -2.72
C ASN A 233 -20.51 -4.32 -4.19
N LEU A 234 -19.60 -3.39 -4.55
CA LEU A 234 -19.08 -3.30 -5.92
C LEU A 234 -17.88 -4.23 -6.19
N THR A 235 -17.21 -4.71 -5.14
CA THR A 235 -16.01 -5.55 -5.26
C THR A 235 -16.33 -6.86 -5.99
N GLY A 236 -17.49 -7.47 -5.71
CA GLY A 236 -17.92 -8.69 -6.40
C GLY A 236 -18.10 -8.49 -7.91
N ILE A 237 -18.70 -7.37 -8.33
CA ILE A 237 -18.91 -7.05 -9.75
C ILE A 237 -17.58 -6.91 -10.48
N TRP A 238 -16.64 -6.13 -9.91
CA TRP A 238 -15.30 -5.99 -10.50
C TRP A 238 -14.55 -7.33 -10.51
N GLY A 239 -14.77 -8.18 -9.51
CA GLY A 239 -14.22 -9.53 -9.50
C GLY A 239 -14.68 -10.44 -10.65
N ILE A 240 -15.98 -10.37 -10.99
CA ILE A 240 -16.52 -11.07 -12.17
C ILE A 240 -15.91 -10.48 -13.45
N VAL A 241 -15.87 -9.15 -13.56
CA VAL A 241 -15.27 -8.44 -14.70
C VAL A 241 -13.80 -8.85 -14.90
N PHE A 242 -13.01 -8.95 -13.83
CA PHE A 242 -11.63 -9.43 -13.89
C PHE A 242 -11.54 -10.85 -14.46
N THR A 243 -12.41 -11.74 -14.02
CA THR A 243 -12.42 -13.14 -14.44
C THR A 243 -12.77 -13.26 -15.93
N LEU A 244 -13.77 -12.49 -16.40
CA LEU A 244 -14.15 -12.44 -17.81
C LEU A 244 -13.00 -11.96 -18.70
N PHE A 245 -12.31 -10.88 -18.32
CA PHE A 245 -11.16 -10.39 -19.07
C PHE A 245 -9.95 -11.33 -19.04
N THR A 246 -9.76 -12.07 -17.95
CA THR A 246 -8.72 -13.12 -17.86
C THR A 246 -9.00 -14.25 -18.85
N LEU A 247 -10.25 -14.72 -18.93
CA LEU A 247 -10.66 -15.75 -19.89
C LEU A 247 -10.54 -15.25 -21.34
N ALA A 248 -10.98 -14.02 -21.60
CA ALA A 248 -10.86 -13.39 -22.91
C ALA A 248 -9.40 -13.24 -23.34
N TYR A 249 -8.50 -12.86 -22.41
CA TYR A 249 -7.07 -12.82 -22.67
C TYR A 249 -6.51 -14.19 -23.07
N GLY A 250 -6.86 -15.25 -22.31
CA GLY A 250 -6.44 -16.62 -22.65
C GLY A 250 -6.90 -17.04 -24.05
N TRP A 251 -8.16 -16.73 -24.39
CA TRP A 251 -8.72 -17.00 -25.71
C TRP A 251 -8.00 -16.22 -26.83
N CYS A 252 -7.69 -14.93 -26.62
CA CYS A 252 -6.98 -14.13 -27.61
C CYS A 252 -5.60 -14.69 -27.96
N ILE A 253 -4.88 -15.23 -26.96
CA ILE A 253 -3.56 -15.84 -27.16
C ILE A 253 -3.66 -17.16 -27.90
N GLU A 254 -4.64 -18.01 -27.55
CA GLU A 254 -4.83 -19.32 -28.18
C GLU A 254 -5.16 -19.19 -29.68
N PHE A 255 -6.10 -18.30 -30.03
CA PHE A 255 -6.52 -18.07 -31.41
C PHE A 255 -5.57 -17.16 -32.21
N ARG A 256 -4.44 -16.75 -31.62
CA ARG A 256 -3.43 -15.87 -32.23
C ARG A 256 -4.05 -14.62 -32.88
N VAL A 257 -5.00 -14.00 -32.17
CA VAL A 257 -5.70 -12.80 -32.65
C VAL A 257 -4.73 -11.63 -32.76
N HIS A 258 -5.06 -10.59 -33.53
CA HIS A 258 -4.24 -9.38 -33.65
C HIS A 258 -3.79 -8.84 -32.28
N ILE A 259 -2.53 -8.43 -32.15
CA ILE A 259 -1.86 -8.04 -30.89
C ILE A 259 -2.62 -6.99 -30.05
N ALA A 260 -3.39 -6.14 -30.70
CA ALA A 260 -4.21 -5.13 -30.04
C ALA A 260 -5.26 -5.75 -29.09
N ALA A 261 -5.82 -6.91 -29.45
CA ALA A 261 -6.84 -7.58 -28.63
C ALA A 261 -6.30 -8.01 -27.26
N PRO A 262 -5.23 -8.83 -27.15
CA PRO A 262 -4.68 -9.18 -25.84
C PRO A 262 -4.20 -7.95 -25.06
N LEU A 263 -3.68 -6.90 -25.72
CA LEU A 263 -3.32 -5.65 -25.04
C LEU A 263 -4.52 -4.98 -24.36
N VAL A 264 -5.65 -4.85 -25.05
CA VAL A 264 -6.87 -4.28 -24.47
C VAL A 264 -7.40 -5.14 -23.32
N MET A 265 -7.37 -6.48 -23.46
CA MET A 265 -7.78 -7.38 -22.38
C MET A 265 -6.89 -7.22 -21.14
N THR A 266 -5.58 -7.10 -21.33
CA THR A 266 -4.63 -6.90 -20.21
C THR A 266 -4.82 -5.56 -19.51
N PHE A 267 -5.16 -4.51 -20.26
CA PHE A 267 -5.49 -3.21 -19.67
C PHE A 267 -6.68 -3.32 -18.72
N PHE A 268 -7.80 -3.89 -19.16
CA PHE A 268 -9.00 -4.02 -18.32
C PHE A 268 -8.83 -5.01 -17.17
N MET A 269 -8.07 -6.08 -17.39
CA MET A 269 -7.72 -7.03 -16.34
C MET A 269 -6.92 -6.34 -15.21
N ASN A 270 -5.92 -5.51 -15.54
CA ASN A 270 -5.14 -4.77 -14.55
C ASN A 270 -5.94 -3.62 -13.91
N PHE A 271 -6.80 -2.95 -14.68
CA PHE A 271 -7.72 -1.94 -14.14
C PHE A 271 -8.62 -2.53 -13.05
N SER A 272 -9.32 -3.63 -13.37
CA SER A 272 -10.25 -4.27 -12.44
C SER A 272 -9.53 -4.80 -11.20
N SER A 273 -8.36 -5.43 -11.37
CA SER A 273 -7.61 -5.91 -10.22
C SER A 273 -7.04 -4.82 -9.35
N CYS A 274 -6.60 -3.70 -9.93
CA CYS A 274 -6.12 -2.57 -9.14
C CYS A 274 -7.27 -1.94 -8.34
N TYR A 275 -8.47 -1.86 -8.92
CA TYR A 275 -9.67 -1.43 -8.21
C TYR A 275 -9.99 -2.33 -7.01
N THR A 276 -10.03 -3.64 -7.23
CA THR A 276 -10.29 -4.63 -6.16
C THR A 276 -9.21 -4.59 -5.08
N PHE A 277 -7.94 -4.46 -5.47
CA PHE A 277 -6.81 -4.29 -4.55
C PHE A 277 -6.98 -3.06 -3.67
N CYS A 278 -7.30 -1.90 -4.23
CA CYS A 278 -7.48 -0.68 -3.45
C CYS A 278 -8.64 -0.80 -2.47
N THR A 279 -9.74 -1.43 -2.90
CA THR A 279 -10.94 -1.62 -2.06
C THR A 279 -10.67 -2.57 -0.89
N ILE A 280 -10.06 -3.73 -1.16
CA ILE A 280 -9.69 -4.73 -0.14
C ILE A 280 -8.69 -4.16 0.87
N ASN A 281 -7.63 -3.49 0.41
CA ASN A 281 -6.66 -2.89 1.33
C ASN A 281 -7.30 -1.79 2.18
N THR A 282 -8.20 -0.99 1.61
CA THR A 282 -8.89 0.04 2.39
C THR A 282 -9.84 -0.58 3.42
N LEU A 283 -10.60 -1.61 3.05
CA LEU A 283 -11.46 -2.34 3.98
C LEU A 283 -10.68 -2.95 5.14
N LEU A 284 -9.56 -3.63 4.84
CA LEU A 284 -8.70 -4.24 5.84
C LEU A 284 -8.12 -3.23 6.85
N VAL A 285 -7.73 -2.05 6.36
CA VAL A 285 -7.22 -0.97 7.22
C VAL A 285 -8.33 -0.34 8.06
N ASP A 286 -9.55 -0.28 7.54
CA ASP A 286 -10.68 0.31 8.24
C ASP A 286 -11.31 -0.64 9.26
N LEU A 287 -11.25 -1.96 9.04
CA LEU A 287 -11.64 -2.98 10.03
C LEU A 287 -10.71 -3.01 11.24
N PHE A 288 -9.45 -2.60 11.06
CA PHE A 288 -8.41 -2.71 12.09
C PHE A 288 -7.46 -1.49 12.07
N PRO A 289 -7.94 -0.34 12.53
CA PRO A 289 -7.18 0.92 12.48
C PRO A 289 -5.93 0.90 13.36
N ASP A 290 -5.93 0.14 14.46
CA ASP A 290 -4.80 0.10 15.40
C ASP A 290 -3.64 -0.77 14.91
N ASN A 291 -3.93 -1.79 14.10
CA ASN A 291 -2.97 -2.79 13.63
C ASN A 291 -2.87 -2.86 12.10
N SER A 292 -3.00 -1.72 11.42
CA SER A 292 -2.99 -1.67 9.95
C SER A 292 -1.72 -2.28 9.33
N ALA A 293 -0.56 -2.14 9.99
CA ALA A 293 0.71 -2.71 9.51
C ALA A 293 0.72 -4.25 9.53
N ALA A 294 0.17 -4.85 10.59
CA ALA A 294 0.10 -6.31 10.74
C ALA A 294 -0.77 -6.93 9.63
N ILE A 295 -1.84 -6.26 9.25
CA ILE A 295 -2.79 -6.77 8.26
C ILE A 295 -2.27 -6.64 6.84
N ILE A 296 -1.58 -5.55 6.53
CA ILE A 296 -0.87 -5.41 5.25
C ILE A 296 0.19 -6.53 5.14
N ALA A 297 0.88 -6.87 6.23
CA ALA A 297 1.82 -7.98 6.25
C ALA A 297 1.13 -9.34 6.01
N SER A 298 -0.02 -9.61 6.65
CA SER A 298 -0.82 -10.83 6.42
C SER A 298 -1.29 -10.95 4.97
N ASN A 299 -1.69 -9.82 4.38
CA ASN A 299 -2.14 -9.75 3.00
C ASN A 299 -1.04 -10.18 2.03
N ASN A 300 0.15 -9.58 2.17
CA ASN A 300 1.31 -9.93 1.35
C ASN A 300 1.75 -11.39 1.57
N PHE A 301 1.76 -11.85 2.82
CA PHE A 301 2.12 -13.23 3.15
C PHE A 301 1.20 -14.26 2.46
N THR A 302 -0.12 -14.02 2.49
CA THR A 302 -1.12 -14.89 1.85
C THR A 302 -0.94 -14.94 0.33
N SER A 303 -0.71 -13.77 -0.28
CA SER A 303 -0.46 -13.65 -1.71
C SER A 303 0.79 -14.40 -2.16
N PHE A 304 1.90 -14.30 -1.43
CA PHE A 304 3.13 -15.04 -1.77
C PHE A 304 2.95 -16.54 -1.63
N THR A 305 2.26 -16.99 -0.58
CA THR A 305 1.99 -18.42 -0.36
C THR A 305 1.18 -19.01 -1.52
N CYS A 306 0.13 -18.32 -1.98
CA CYS A 306 -0.66 -18.77 -3.13
C CYS A 306 0.15 -18.79 -4.44
N ALA A 307 1.00 -17.78 -4.65
CA ALA A 307 1.87 -17.72 -5.83
C ALA A 307 2.87 -18.90 -5.87
N LEU A 308 3.45 -19.27 -4.72
CA LEU A 308 4.38 -20.41 -4.61
C LEU A 308 3.69 -21.74 -4.93
N VAL A 309 2.49 -21.97 -4.40
CA VAL A 309 1.70 -23.17 -4.70
C VAL A 309 1.43 -23.29 -6.21
N LYS A 310 1.14 -22.16 -6.87
CA LYS A 310 0.90 -22.13 -8.31
C LYS A 310 2.17 -22.40 -9.12
N SER A 311 3.32 -21.86 -8.71
CA SER A 311 4.60 -22.14 -9.37
C SER A 311 5.03 -23.60 -9.23
N ASP A 312 4.79 -24.23 -8.07
CA ASP A 312 5.12 -25.64 -7.85
C ASP A 312 4.26 -26.59 -8.69
N HIS A 313 3.00 -26.22 -8.96
CA HIS A 313 2.15 -26.97 -9.87
C HIS A 313 2.55 -26.78 -11.34
N CYS A 314 2.89 -25.56 -11.74
CA CYS A 314 3.32 -25.27 -13.11
C CYS A 314 4.69 -25.88 -13.44
N GLY A 315 5.62 -25.87 -12.49
CA GLY A 315 6.92 -26.55 -12.63
C GLY A 315 6.77 -28.07 -12.73
N ARG A 316 5.79 -28.65 -12.03
CA ARG A 316 5.49 -30.09 -12.15
C ARG A 316 4.90 -30.46 -13.51
N THR A 317 4.06 -29.63 -14.13
CA THR A 317 3.46 -29.95 -15.44
C THR A 317 4.43 -29.84 -16.61
N GLN A 318 5.45 -28.96 -16.55
CA GLN A 318 6.49 -28.90 -17.60
C GLN A 318 7.48 -30.07 -17.59
N ILE A 319 7.56 -30.84 -16.50
CA ILE A 319 8.44 -32.03 -16.43
C ILE A 319 7.81 -33.22 -17.19
N TRP A 320 6.54 -33.12 -17.59
CA TRP A 320 5.79 -34.19 -18.27
C TRP A 320 5.32 -33.83 -19.70
N SER A 321 5.85 -32.77 -20.32
CA SER A 321 5.58 -32.37 -21.71
C SER A 321 6.88 -32.18 -22.47
#